data_AF-A0A7S1QFM6-F1
#
_entry.id   AF-A0A7S1QFM6-F1
#
_cell.length_a   1.000
_cell.length_b   1.000
_cell.length_c   1.000
_cell.angle_alpha   90.00
_cell.angle_beta   90.00
_cell.angle_gamma   90.00
#
_symmetry.space_group_name_H-M   'P 1'
#
loop_
_entity.id
_entity.type
_entity.pdbx_description
1 polymer ?
#
loop_
_entity_poly.entity_id
_entity_poly.type
_entity_poly.pdbx_seq_one_letter_code
_entity_poly.pdbx_strand_id
1 'polypeptide(L)'
;TPPTSAPLGGAAAPNGTQGEPVGADCAMNSGCADLGITGQCCPTADGTMLGCCSSLEAAAPPALKPVASGPGPIMTTYMYRVANDEDYPINGVNMANLAGDMWYLHNEVVRACPRKFGITRVLRYKVTMKATPELYSSTNHENFAHLCHFDSGKCTGPGNSLTDYTRYGYAVGCDRPSTHVASYKGATWFSMPGACPRLTFASKKHYPACKYQDPGGECKKGQAWSKTCTWRKEYAGEVSLKELTGVDATHSWCHQGNYEWKDHCDCGRGTSFWNGKRNHAKGNERIDKLRSLFEKKYPSQPADLGEAHCPFGDRNR
;
A
#
# COMPACT_ATOMS: atom_id res chain seq x y z
N THR A 1 -42.89 33.91 10.19
CA THR A 1 -42.37 34.50 8.93
C THR A 1 -41.22 33.65 8.42
N PRO A 2 -41.55 32.68 7.56
CA PRO A 2 -41.02 32.61 6.21
C PRO A 2 -42.22 32.67 5.22
N PRO A 3 -42.12 32.42 3.90
CA PRO A 3 -40.98 32.38 2.95
C PRO A 3 -41.23 33.33 1.74
N THR A 4 -40.26 33.53 0.83
CA THR A 4 -40.58 33.80 -0.60
C THR A 4 -39.40 33.59 -1.55
N SER A 5 -39.79 33.09 -2.72
CA SER A 5 -39.12 32.44 -3.84
C SER A 5 -38.81 33.37 -5.03
N ALA A 6 -37.70 33.06 -5.76
CA ALA A 6 -37.48 33.02 -7.24
C ALA A 6 -37.89 34.24 -8.13
N PRO A 7 -37.55 34.36 -9.44
CA PRO A 7 -36.96 33.41 -10.39
C PRO A 7 -35.92 34.04 -11.38
N LEU A 8 -35.78 33.38 -12.55
CA LEU A 8 -35.16 33.77 -13.84
C LEU A 8 -33.85 33.01 -14.10
N GLY A 9 -33.72 32.20 -15.15
CA GLY A 9 -34.51 32.03 -16.36
C GLY A 9 -33.53 31.50 -17.41
N GLY A 10 -33.80 30.34 -17.99
CA GLY A 10 -32.88 29.67 -18.90
C GLY A 10 -32.82 30.33 -20.28
N ALA A 11 -31.71 30.11 -20.98
CA ALA A 11 -31.68 30.00 -22.44
C ALA A 11 -30.44 29.21 -22.89
N ALA A 12 -30.72 28.13 -23.63
CA ALA A 12 -29.97 27.50 -24.73
C ALA A 12 -28.52 27.00 -24.55
N ALA A 13 -28.36 25.72 -24.88
CA ALA A 13 -27.10 25.03 -25.15
C ALA A 13 -26.32 25.60 -26.36
N PRO A 14 -25.04 25.22 -26.48
CA PRO A 14 -24.61 24.63 -27.73
C PRO A 14 -24.05 23.21 -27.50
N ASN A 15 -24.62 22.31 -28.29
CA ASN A 15 -24.01 21.14 -28.91
C ASN A 15 -22.49 20.99 -28.76
N GLY A 16 -22.06 19.82 -28.26
CA GLY A 16 -21.13 18.94 -28.95
C GLY A 16 -19.69 19.39 -29.23
N THR A 17 -18.79 18.46 -28.90
CA THR A 17 -17.51 18.14 -29.56
C THR A 17 -16.21 18.82 -29.11
N GLN A 18 -15.35 17.95 -28.55
CA GLN A 18 -13.91 17.83 -28.76
C GLN A 18 -12.97 18.70 -27.92
N GLY A 19 -11.87 18.05 -27.52
CA GLY A 19 -11.00 18.45 -26.43
C GLY A 19 -10.15 19.68 -26.76
N GLU A 20 -9.75 20.38 -25.71
CA GLU A 20 -8.81 21.48 -25.80
C GLU A 20 -7.50 21.01 -26.48
N PRO A 21 -7.04 21.73 -27.51
CA PRO A 21 -5.83 21.36 -28.22
C PRO A 21 -4.59 21.68 -27.38
N VAL A 22 -3.70 20.70 -27.29
CA VAL A 22 -2.31 20.87 -26.83
C VAL A 22 -1.69 22.01 -27.66
N GLY A 23 -1.15 23.04 -27.00
CA GLY A 23 -0.80 24.31 -27.64
C GLY A 23 0.09 24.17 -28.88
N ALA A 24 -0.27 24.90 -29.95
CA ALA A 24 0.34 24.87 -31.28
C ALA A 24 1.80 25.38 -31.37
N ASP A 25 2.39 25.77 -30.24
CA ASP A 25 3.70 26.42 -30.13
C ASP A 25 4.84 25.41 -30.39
N CYS A 26 5.77 25.77 -31.26
CA CYS A 26 6.95 24.96 -31.58
C CYS A 26 7.83 24.68 -30.37
N ALA A 27 7.91 25.60 -29.41
CA ALA A 27 8.66 25.39 -28.19
C ALA A 27 8.08 24.21 -27.37
N MET A 28 6.81 23.86 -27.58
CA MET A 28 6.12 22.77 -26.91
C MET A 28 6.20 21.43 -27.67
N ASN A 29 6.85 21.40 -28.85
CA ASN A 29 7.08 20.19 -29.63
C ASN A 29 8.59 19.92 -29.78
N SER A 30 9.08 18.84 -29.14
CA SER A 30 10.52 18.51 -29.12
C SER A 30 11.16 18.40 -30.50
N GLY A 31 10.47 17.81 -31.48
CA GLY A 31 10.98 17.68 -32.85
C GLY A 31 11.18 19.03 -33.54
N CYS A 32 10.32 20.02 -33.26
CA CYS A 32 10.44 21.36 -33.84
C CYS A 32 11.39 22.26 -33.04
N ALA A 33 11.47 22.07 -31.71
CA ALA A 33 12.38 22.78 -30.84
C ALA A 33 13.86 22.45 -31.14
N ASP A 34 14.19 21.19 -31.41
CA ASP A 34 15.55 20.74 -31.73
C ASP A 34 16.09 21.34 -33.04
N LEU A 35 15.18 21.76 -33.94
CA LEU A 35 15.50 22.45 -35.18
C LEU A 35 15.60 23.97 -35.03
N GLY A 36 15.39 24.50 -33.82
CA GLY A 36 15.40 25.93 -33.54
C GLY A 36 14.22 26.70 -34.15
N ILE A 37 13.12 26.00 -34.49
CA ILE A 37 11.94 26.61 -35.09
C ILE A 37 11.12 27.28 -33.98
N THR A 38 10.68 28.52 -34.22
CA THR A 38 9.88 29.30 -33.28
C THR A 38 8.54 29.71 -33.91
N GLY A 39 7.52 29.97 -33.09
CA GLY A 39 6.17 30.31 -33.55
C GLY A 39 5.19 29.14 -33.46
N GLN A 40 4.11 29.19 -34.25
CA GLN A 40 3.13 28.11 -34.33
C GLN A 40 3.51 27.14 -35.44
N CYS A 41 3.66 25.85 -35.12
CA CYS A 41 3.98 24.84 -36.14
C CYS A 41 3.19 23.54 -36.06
N CYS A 42 2.58 23.21 -34.92
CA CYS A 42 1.87 21.94 -34.75
C CYS A 42 0.45 22.15 -34.18
N PRO A 43 -0.47 22.80 -34.92
CA PRO A 43 -0.36 23.23 -36.32
C PRO A 43 0.17 24.66 -36.51
N THR A 44 0.54 25.04 -37.73
CA THR A 44 0.75 26.43 -38.15
C THR A 44 -0.58 27.20 -38.17
N ALA A 45 -0.51 28.53 -38.33
CA ALA A 45 -1.70 29.41 -38.33
C ALA A 45 -2.73 29.09 -39.43
N ASP A 46 -2.31 28.42 -40.51
CA ASP A 46 -3.16 27.95 -41.61
C ASP A 46 -3.60 26.48 -41.46
N GLY A 47 -3.29 25.84 -40.33
CA GLY A 47 -3.67 24.47 -40.02
C GLY A 47 -2.69 23.39 -40.54
N THR A 48 -1.58 23.78 -41.17
CA THR A 48 -0.57 22.85 -41.68
C THR A 48 0.27 22.25 -40.55
N MET A 49 0.62 20.97 -40.64
CA MET A 49 1.58 20.34 -39.73
C MET A 49 2.96 20.34 -40.38
N LEU A 50 3.96 20.94 -39.73
CA LEU A 50 5.34 20.86 -40.22
C LEU A 50 5.90 19.45 -40.08
N GLY A 51 6.93 19.10 -40.87
CA GLY A 51 7.53 17.75 -40.86
C GLY A 51 8.12 17.33 -39.51
N CYS A 52 8.46 18.27 -38.64
CA CYS A 52 8.89 18.03 -37.25
C CYS A 52 7.73 17.68 -36.30
N CYS A 53 6.48 17.93 -36.69
CA CYS A 53 5.30 17.67 -35.88
C CYS A 53 4.87 16.19 -35.86
N SER A 54 5.49 15.34 -36.70
CA SER A 54 5.20 13.91 -36.79
C SER A 54 6.07 13.06 -35.87
N SER A 55 7.02 13.66 -35.16
CA SER A 55 7.95 12.97 -34.26
C SER A 55 7.33 12.69 -32.88
N LEU A 56 6.24 11.92 -32.88
CA LEU A 56 5.88 11.07 -31.73
C LEU A 56 6.41 9.63 -31.92
N GLU A 57 7.39 9.43 -32.81
CA GLU A 57 8.32 8.32 -32.65
C GLU A 57 9.45 8.79 -31.73
N ALA A 58 9.32 8.38 -30.46
CA ALA A 58 10.27 8.63 -29.40
C ALA A 58 11.69 8.28 -29.86
N ALA A 59 12.59 9.27 -29.86
CA ALA A 59 14.02 9.01 -29.89
C ALA A 59 14.33 8.10 -28.69
N ALA A 60 14.64 6.83 -28.97
CA ALA A 60 15.09 5.91 -27.95
C ALA A 60 16.40 6.47 -27.36
N PRO A 61 16.51 6.61 -26.02
CA PRO A 61 17.79 6.96 -25.40
C PRO A 61 18.85 5.91 -25.78
N PRO A 62 20.14 6.28 -25.82
CA PRO A 62 21.21 5.37 -26.22
C PRO A 62 21.10 4.07 -25.43
N ALA A 63 21.12 2.94 -26.14
CA ALA A 63 20.96 1.62 -25.57
C ALA A 63 21.95 1.45 -24.41
N LEU A 64 21.42 1.50 -23.18
CA LEU A 64 22.13 1.01 -22.03
C LEU A 64 22.43 -0.46 -22.32
N LYS A 65 23.70 -0.85 -22.13
CA LYS A 65 24.13 -2.26 -22.16
C LYS A 65 23.09 -3.09 -21.41
N PRO A 66 22.68 -4.27 -21.91
CA PRO A 66 21.70 -5.09 -21.22
C PRO A 66 22.24 -5.49 -19.85
N VAL A 67 21.90 -4.71 -18.82
CA VAL A 67 21.95 -5.16 -17.43
C VAL A 67 20.95 -6.29 -17.39
N ALA A 68 21.41 -7.52 -17.10
CA ALA A 68 20.62 -8.74 -17.15
C ALA A 68 19.17 -8.51 -16.67
N SER A 69 18.26 -8.33 -17.64
CA SER A 69 16.93 -7.78 -17.41
C SER A 69 15.93 -8.89 -17.14
N GLY A 70 16.20 -9.66 -16.07
CA GLY A 70 15.29 -10.66 -15.55
C GLY A 70 14.31 -10.06 -14.54
N PRO A 71 13.09 -10.61 -14.39
CA PRO A 71 12.27 -10.32 -13.23
C PRO A 71 13.01 -10.73 -11.95
N GLY A 72 12.66 -10.13 -10.81
CA GLY A 72 13.26 -10.49 -9.53
C GLY A 72 13.06 -11.98 -9.19
N PRO A 73 13.88 -12.54 -8.28
CA PRO A 73 13.68 -13.90 -7.81
C PRO A 73 12.32 -14.01 -7.12
N ILE A 74 11.67 -15.16 -7.25
CA ILE A 74 10.45 -15.44 -6.49
C ILE A 74 10.81 -15.47 -5.01
N MET A 75 10.10 -14.67 -4.21
CA MET A 75 10.25 -14.61 -2.77
C MET A 75 8.98 -15.14 -2.11
N THR A 76 9.14 -15.94 -1.06
CA THR A 76 8.04 -16.38 -0.21
C THR A 76 8.35 -16.02 1.23
N THR A 77 7.44 -15.35 1.92
CA THR A 77 7.58 -14.98 3.34
C THR A 77 6.23 -15.00 4.04
N TYR A 78 6.21 -14.90 5.37
CA TYR A 78 4.98 -14.64 6.10
C TYR A 78 4.74 -13.14 6.21
N MET A 79 3.52 -12.73 5.87
CA MET A 79 3.00 -11.41 6.17
C MET A 79 1.78 -11.56 7.08
N TYR A 80 1.62 -10.60 7.96
CA TYR A 80 0.65 -10.61 9.03
C TYR A 80 -0.31 -9.44 8.87
N ARG A 81 -1.53 -9.61 9.38
CA ARG A 81 -2.53 -8.58 9.38
C ARG A 81 -3.28 -8.59 10.70
N VAL A 82 -3.25 -7.46 11.38
CA VAL A 82 -4.15 -7.17 12.49
C VAL A 82 -5.58 -6.94 11.96
N ALA A 83 -6.57 -7.66 12.51
CA ALA A 83 -7.95 -7.64 12.07
C ALA A 83 -8.95 -7.78 13.23
N ASN A 84 -10.19 -7.39 12.98
CA ASN A 84 -11.34 -7.75 13.80
C ASN A 84 -11.95 -9.09 13.28
N ASP A 85 -13.14 -9.43 13.76
CA ASP A 85 -13.81 -10.68 13.40
C ASP A 85 -14.54 -10.62 12.04
N GLU A 86 -14.59 -9.44 11.40
CA GLU A 86 -15.15 -9.31 10.06
C GLU A 86 -14.19 -9.90 9.01
N ASP A 87 -14.76 -10.53 7.97
CA ASP A 87 -14.01 -11.09 6.86
C ASP A 87 -13.88 -10.05 5.74
N TYR A 88 -12.67 -9.52 5.58
CA TYR A 88 -12.34 -8.58 4.52
C TYR A 88 -11.36 -9.20 3.52
N PRO A 89 -11.62 -9.08 2.21
CA PRO A 89 -10.66 -9.45 1.20
C PRO A 89 -9.30 -8.76 1.44
N ILE A 90 -8.21 -9.53 1.37
CA ILE A 90 -6.86 -8.97 1.29
C ILE A 90 -6.67 -8.42 -0.13
N ASN A 91 -7.21 -7.23 -0.41
CA ASN A 91 -7.15 -6.59 -1.73
C ASN A 91 -7.09 -5.06 -1.54
N GLY A 92 -5.89 -4.48 -1.65
CA GLY A 92 -5.68 -3.06 -1.33
C GLY A 92 -5.65 -2.85 0.18
N VAL A 93 -4.73 -3.54 0.85
CA VAL A 93 -4.66 -3.58 2.32
C VAL A 93 -3.23 -3.47 2.80
N ASN A 94 -3.05 -3.01 4.03
CA ASN A 94 -1.76 -3.02 4.71
C ASN A 94 -1.56 -4.37 5.40
N MET A 95 -0.32 -4.84 5.37
CA MET A 95 0.17 -5.99 6.13
C MET A 95 1.49 -5.62 6.81
N ALA A 96 2.05 -6.51 7.62
CA ALA A 96 3.32 -6.30 8.28
C ALA A 96 4.09 -7.60 8.47
N ASN A 97 5.34 -7.53 8.94
CA ASN A 97 5.93 -8.64 9.68
C ASN A 97 5.43 -8.62 11.14
N LEU A 98 5.80 -9.62 11.95
CA LEU A 98 5.41 -9.67 13.37
C LEU A 98 5.73 -8.38 14.13
N ALA A 99 6.94 -7.84 13.93
CA ALA A 99 7.39 -6.62 14.58
C ALA A 99 6.54 -5.39 14.18
N GLY A 100 6.18 -5.26 12.90
CA GLY A 100 5.33 -4.18 12.40
C GLY A 100 3.89 -4.27 12.89
N ASP A 101 3.34 -5.48 13.03
CA ASP A 101 2.02 -5.68 13.63
C ASP A 101 2.03 -5.35 15.13
N MET A 102 3.08 -5.76 15.86
CA MET A 102 3.23 -5.40 17.27
C MET A 102 3.42 -3.89 17.48
N TRP A 103 4.14 -3.22 16.58
CA TRP A 103 4.22 -1.76 16.55
C TRP A 103 2.83 -1.14 16.39
N TYR A 104 2.04 -1.61 15.41
CA TYR A 104 0.70 -1.08 15.14
C TYR A 104 -0.25 -1.29 16.31
N LEU A 105 -0.28 -2.52 16.86
CA LEU A 105 -1.09 -2.85 18.03
C LEU A 105 -0.78 -1.90 19.20
N HIS A 106 0.50 -1.74 19.54
CA HIS A 106 0.93 -0.92 20.66
C HIS A 106 0.72 0.58 20.42
N ASN A 107 0.95 1.06 19.20
CA ASN A 107 0.91 2.49 18.89
C ASN A 107 -0.50 3.02 18.59
N GLU A 108 -1.39 2.20 18.04
CA GLU A 108 -2.68 2.66 17.51
C GLU A 108 -3.87 2.00 18.19
N VAL A 109 -3.77 0.69 18.48
CA VAL A 109 -4.95 -0.13 18.78
C VAL A 109 -5.26 -0.14 20.27
N VAL A 110 -4.28 -0.50 21.10
CA VAL A 110 -4.49 -0.77 22.54
C VAL A 110 -4.48 0.50 23.41
N ARG A 111 -4.38 1.68 22.78
CA ARG A 111 -4.56 2.99 23.43
C ARG A 111 -6.03 3.28 23.79
N ALA A 112 -6.94 2.61 23.08
CA ALA A 112 -8.38 2.66 23.28
C ALA A 112 -8.86 1.44 24.10
N CYS A 113 -9.98 1.60 24.80
CA CYS A 113 -10.68 0.51 25.48
C CYS A 113 -12.20 0.68 25.24
N PRO A 114 -12.87 -0.23 24.53
CA PRO A 114 -12.30 -1.40 23.81
C PRO A 114 -11.28 -1.03 22.74
N ARG A 115 -10.56 -2.04 22.24
CA ARG A 115 -9.54 -1.88 21.18
C ARG A 115 -10.09 -1.13 19.98
N LYS A 116 -9.29 -0.22 19.41
CA LYS A 116 -9.64 0.55 18.20
C LYS A 116 -10.12 -0.41 17.09
N PHE A 117 -11.18 -0.03 16.38
CA PHE A 117 -11.81 -0.82 15.31
C PHE A 117 -12.31 -2.22 15.70
N GLY A 118 -12.42 -2.53 16.99
CA GLY A 118 -12.82 -3.85 17.45
C GLY A 118 -11.81 -4.94 17.09
N ILE A 119 -10.53 -4.60 16.97
CA ILE A 119 -9.47 -5.55 16.60
C ILE A 119 -9.36 -6.67 17.65
N THR A 120 -9.31 -7.91 17.18
CA THR A 120 -9.38 -9.12 18.02
C THR A 120 -8.26 -10.12 17.74
N ARG A 121 -7.60 -10.06 16.58
CA ARG A 121 -6.67 -11.11 16.12
C ARG A 121 -5.56 -10.61 15.20
N VAL A 122 -4.51 -11.43 15.09
CA VAL A 122 -3.46 -11.33 14.09
C VAL A 122 -3.60 -12.51 13.14
N LEU A 123 -3.84 -12.22 11.88
CA LEU A 123 -3.89 -13.20 10.78
C LEU A 123 -2.48 -13.36 10.20
N ARG A 124 -2.10 -14.57 9.81
CA ARG A 124 -0.85 -14.89 9.10
C ARG A 124 -1.18 -15.40 7.72
N TYR A 125 -0.46 -14.90 6.72
CA TYR A 125 -0.54 -15.36 5.34
C TYR A 125 0.86 -15.72 4.84
N LYS A 126 0.97 -16.84 4.15
CA LYS A 126 2.13 -17.16 3.32
C LYS A 126 1.98 -16.38 2.02
N VAL A 127 2.84 -15.40 1.81
CA VAL A 127 2.83 -14.53 0.62
C VAL A 127 3.96 -14.93 -0.29
N THR A 128 3.65 -15.17 -1.56
CA THR A 128 4.64 -15.42 -2.61
C THR A 128 4.57 -14.29 -3.61
N MET A 129 5.69 -13.65 -3.91
CA MET A 129 5.75 -12.48 -4.77
C MET A 129 6.94 -12.51 -5.71
N LYS A 130 6.85 -11.70 -6.76
CA LYS A 130 7.91 -11.53 -7.74
C LYS A 130 7.92 -10.08 -8.23
N ALA A 131 9.06 -9.41 -8.10
CA ALA A 131 9.24 -8.11 -8.71
C ALA A 131 9.18 -8.20 -10.24
N THR A 132 8.61 -7.17 -10.84
CA THR A 132 8.67 -6.98 -12.29
C THR A 132 10.11 -6.66 -12.71
N PRO A 133 10.48 -6.92 -13.98
CA PRO A 133 11.80 -6.54 -14.49
C PRO A 133 12.11 -5.06 -14.29
N GLU A 134 11.12 -4.18 -14.47
CA GLU A 134 11.28 -2.74 -14.32
C GLU A 134 11.52 -2.32 -12.87
N LEU A 135 10.81 -2.94 -11.91
CA LEU A 135 11.09 -2.71 -10.50
C LEU A 135 12.50 -3.20 -10.17
N TYR A 136 12.80 -4.46 -10.48
CA TYR A 136 14.02 -5.12 -10.06
C TYR A 136 15.29 -4.44 -10.61
N SER A 137 15.23 -3.96 -11.85
CA SER A 137 16.33 -3.20 -12.45
C SER A 137 16.48 -1.79 -11.88
N SER A 138 15.42 -1.17 -11.38
CA SER A 138 15.44 0.21 -10.88
C SER A 138 15.73 0.33 -9.38
N THR A 139 15.53 -0.73 -8.60
CA THR A 139 15.67 -0.72 -7.14
C THR A 139 16.94 -1.40 -6.63
N ASN A 140 17.98 -1.49 -7.46
CA ASN A 140 19.20 -2.24 -7.13
C ASN A 140 18.88 -3.70 -6.73
N HIS A 141 18.05 -4.36 -7.54
CA HIS A 141 17.72 -5.78 -7.39
C HIS A 141 16.89 -6.12 -6.13
N GLU A 142 15.94 -5.25 -5.78
CA GLU A 142 15.03 -5.45 -4.65
C GLU A 142 13.64 -5.90 -5.10
N ASN A 143 12.96 -6.69 -4.26
CA ASN A 143 11.64 -7.25 -4.58
C ASN A 143 10.45 -6.32 -4.25
N PHE A 144 10.72 -5.13 -3.69
CA PHE A 144 9.71 -4.23 -3.16
C PHE A 144 9.70 -2.87 -3.86
N ALA A 145 8.50 -2.31 -4.02
CA ALA A 145 8.28 -0.90 -4.35
C ALA A 145 8.14 -0.05 -3.07
N HIS A 146 7.97 1.26 -3.21
CA HIS A 146 7.60 2.10 -2.07
C HIS A 146 6.24 1.67 -1.52
N LEU A 147 6.10 1.70 -0.18
CA LEU A 147 4.82 1.42 0.47
C LEU A 147 3.73 2.38 -0.01
N CYS A 148 2.55 1.83 -0.32
CA CYS A 148 1.32 2.58 -0.21
C CYS A 148 0.50 2.20 1.03
N HIS A 149 0.22 3.16 1.89
CA HIS A 149 -0.83 3.01 2.89
C HIS A 149 -2.18 2.85 2.21
N PHE A 150 -2.91 1.80 2.59
CA PHE A 150 -4.27 1.56 2.15
C PHE A 150 -5.28 1.90 3.25
N ASP A 151 -6.08 2.94 3.02
CA ASP A 151 -7.22 3.31 3.85
C ASP A 151 -8.50 2.88 3.16
N SER A 152 -9.17 1.88 3.73
CA SER A 152 -10.40 1.32 3.19
C SER A 152 -10.29 0.95 1.70
N GLY A 153 -9.18 0.34 1.28
CA GLY A 153 -8.97 -0.09 -0.10
C GLY A 153 -8.36 0.96 -1.04
N LYS A 154 -8.27 2.22 -0.61
CA LYS A 154 -7.65 3.32 -1.34
C LYS A 154 -6.21 3.51 -0.89
N CYS A 155 -5.29 3.54 -1.85
CA CYS A 155 -3.92 3.96 -1.68
C CYS A 155 -3.89 5.47 -1.35
N THR A 156 -3.48 5.80 -0.13
CA THR A 156 -3.43 7.17 0.41
C THR A 156 -2.01 7.72 0.56
N GLY A 157 -0.99 6.92 0.27
CA GLY A 157 0.36 7.41 0.00
C GLY A 157 1.47 6.74 0.81
N PRO A 158 2.70 7.30 0.78
CA PRO A 158 3.08 8.60 0.21
C PRO A 158 2.87 8.74 -1.32
N GLY A 159 2.70 9.98 -1.80
CA GLY A 159 2.05 10.37 -3.07
C GLY A 159 2.59 9.76 -4.38
N ASN A 160 3.80 9.23 -4.37
CA ASN A 160 4.46 8.52 -5.48
C ASN A 160 4.03 7.04 -5.62
N SER A 161 3.26 6.50 -4.68
CA SER A 161 2.86 5.09 -4.72
C SER A 161 1.94 4.73 -5.90
N LEU A 162 1.04 5.64 -6.28
CA LEU A 162 0.16 5.43 -7.44
C LEU A 162 0.94 5.51 -8.77
N THR A 163 1.97 6.35 -8.84
CA THR A 163 2.84 6.44 -10.02
C THR A 163 3.75 5.22 -10.14
N ASP A 164 4.20 4.66 -9.01
CA ASP A 164 4.97 3.42 -8.98
C ASP A 164 4.18 2.25 -9.57
N TYR A 165 2.87 2.16 -9.31
CA TYR A 165 2.04 1.12 -9.93
C TYR A 165 1.96 1.23 -11.46
N THR A 166 1.91 2.45 -12.00
CA THR A 166 1.97 2.66 -13.45
C THR A 166 3.34 2.29 -14.02
N ARG A 167 4.43 2.64 -13.32
CA ARG A 167 5.80 2.44 -13.80
C ARG A 167 6.26 0.99 -13.69
N TYR A 168 6.08 0.41 -12.51
CA TYR A 168 6.64 -0.87 -12.11
C TYR A 168 5.60 -1.99 -12.07
N GLY A 169 4.33 -1.69 -12.34
CA GLY A 169 3.23 -2.62 -12.07
C GLY A 169 2.84 -2.61 -10.59
N TYR A 170 1.80 -3.36 -10.27
CA TYR A 170 1.23 -3.43 -8.92
C TYR A 170 2.10 -4.28 -7.98
N ALA A 171 3.38 -3.96 -7.84
CA ALA A 171 4.30 -4.67 -6.96
C ALA A 171 3.95 -4.44 -5.49
N VAL A 172 4.30 -5.40 -4.64
CA VAL A 172 4.20 -5.24 -3.18
C VAL A 172 5.15 -4.13 -2.76
N GLY A 173 4.62 -3.17 -2.00
CA GLY A 173 5.42 -2.09 -1.45
C GLY A 173 5.84 -2.39 -0.02
N CYS A 174 6.90 -1.75 0.46
CA CYS A 174 7.30 -1.86 1.86
C CYS A 174 7.85 -0.53 2.41
N ASP A 175 7.80 -0.40 3.74
CA ASP A 175 8.44 0.68 4.49
C ASP A 175 8.66 0.24 5.94
N ARG A 176 9.55 0.94 6.65
CA ARG A 176 9.86 0.65 8.06
C ARG A 176 9.34 1.79 8.95
N PRO A 177 8.43 1.53 9.90
CA PRO A 177 7.99 2.55 10.85
C PRO A 177 9.10 2.98 11.80
N SER A 178 8.98 4.20 12.33
CA SER A 178 9.99 4.76 13.24
C SER A 178 10.06 3.97 14.56
N THR A 179 11.28 3.59 14.91
CA THR A 179 11.61 2.92 16.18
C THR A 179 11.56 3.87 17.39
N HIS A 180 11.54 5.19 17.18
CA HIS A 180 11.38 6.20 18.23
C HIS A 180 9.95 6.27 18.80
N VAL A 181 8.96 5.86 18.01
CA VAL A 181 7.55 5.85 18.41
C VAL A 181 7.25 4.61 19.26
N ALA A 182 7.65 3.43 18.79
CA ALA A 182 7.59 2.17 19.52
C ALA A 182 8.78 1.29 19.13
N SER A 183 9.45 0.69 20.11
CA SER A 183 10.76 0.06 19.92
C SER A 183 10.65 -1.41 19.53
N TYR A 184 10.09 -1.67 18.35
CA TYR A 184 10.00 -3.00 17.73
C TYR A 184 11.04 -3.12 16.61
N LYS A 185 12.17 -3.79 16.89
CA LYS A 185 13.28 -3.92 15.94
C LYS A 185 12.84 -4.73 14.71
N GLY A 186 13.25 -4.27 13.53
CA GLY A 186 12.92 -4.93 12.26
C GLY A 186 11.48 -4.73 11.81
N ALA A 187 10.67 -3.92 12.52
CA ALA A 187 9.31 -3.62 12.10
C ALA A 187 9.27 -3.19 10.62
N THR A 188 8.44 -3.87 9.85
CA THR A 188 8.25 -3.62 8.42
C THR A 188 6.77 -3.70 8.09
N TRP A 189 6.29 -2.74 7.33
CA TRP A 189 4.95 -2.70 6.77
C TRP A 189 4.99 -3.00 5.29
N PHE A 190 3.91 -3.60 4.80
CA PHE A 190 3.75 -4.01 3.42
C PHE A 190 2.44 -3.48 2.86
N SER A 191 2.45 -3.08 1.59
CA SER A 191 1.25 -2.68 0.86
C SER A 191 0.89 -3.76 -0.15
N MET A 192 -0.32 -4.29 -0.03
CA MET A 192 -0.83 -5.35 -0.90
C MET A 192 -1.77 -4.75 -1.95
N PRO A 193 -1.28 -4.35 -3.13
CA PRO A 193 -2.08 -3.63 -4.11
C PRO A 193 -3.21 -4.49 -4.67
N GLY A 194 -4.42 -4.01 -4.41
CA GLY A 194 -5.66 -4.55 -4.95
C GLY A 194 -6.13 -3.82 -6.19
N ALA A 195 -7.27 -4.27 -6.73
CA ALA A 195 -7.90 -3.61 -7.86
C ALA A 195 -8.37 -2.20 -7.45
N CYS A 196 -8.28 -1.25 -8.38
CA CYS A 196 -8.71 0.13 -8.22
C CYS A 196 -8.10 0.82 -6.98
N PRO A 197 -6.76 0.91 -6.86
CA PRO A 197 -6.13 1.47 -5.68
C PRO A 197 -6.44 2.97 -5.48
N ARG A 198 -7.06 3.65 -6.45
CA ARG A 198 -7.48 5.05 -6.33
C ARG A 198 -8.80 5.23 -5.56
N LEU A 199 -9.54 4.15 -5.33
CA LEU A 199 -10.90 4.17 -4.80
C LEU A 199 -11.00 3.44 -3.47
N THR A 200 -11.88 3.90 -2.59
CA THR A 200 -12.24 3.14 -1.38
C THR A 200 -13.11 1.94 -1.74
N PHE A 201 -13.26 0.96 -0.84
CA PHE A 201 -14.14 -0.19 -1.04
C PHE A 201 -15.58 0.22 -1.34
N ALA A 202 -16.09 1.28 -0.68
CA ALA A 202 -17.41 1.83 -0.97
C ALA A 202 -17.47 2.38 -2.40
N SER A 203 -16.50 3.21 -2.80
CA SER A 203 -16.46 3.78 -4.15
C SER A 203 -16.28 2.72 -5.25
N LYS A 204 -15.50 1.64 -5.01
CA LYS A 204 -15.33 0.54 -5.97
C LYS A 204 -16.66 -0.10 -6.39
N LYS A 205 -17.66 -0.14 -5.50
CA LYS A 205 -19.00 -0.66 -5.80
C LYS A 205 -19.74 0.21 -6.84
N HIS A 206 -19.48 1.52 -6.83
CA HIS A 206 -20.09 2.47 -7.75
C HIS A 206 -19.35 2.57 -9.09
N TYR A 207 -18.08 2.15 -9.16
CA TYR A 207 -17.24 2.25 -10.35
C TYR A 207 -16.60 0.91 -10.75
N PRO A 208 -17.38 -0.16 -11.01
CA PRO A 208 -16.84 -1.50 -11.24
C PRO A 208 -15.92 -1.61 -12.47
N ALA A 209 -16.00 -0.66 -13.41
CA ALA A 209 -15.13 -0.60 -14.59
C ALA A 209 -13.67 -0.26 -14.25
N CYS A 210 -13.38 0.32 -13.08
CA CYS A 210 -12.01 0.66 -12.68
C CYS A 210 -11.08 -0.55 -12.68
N LYS A 211 -11.59 -1.77 -12.43
CA LYS A 211 -10.79 -3.00 -12.35
C LYS A 211 -10.13 -3.40 -13.68
N TYR A 212 -10.62 -2.86 -14.80
CA TYR A 212 -10.04 -3.10 -16.12
C TYR A 212 -8.83 -2.21 -16.37
N GLN A 213 -8.86 -0.98 -15.83
CA GLN A 213 -7.74 -0.03 -15.90
C GLN A 213 -6.72 -0.32 -14.80
N ASP A 214 -7.20 -0.62 -13.60
CA ASP A 214 -6.42 -0.91 -12.42
C ASP A 214 -6.76 -2.29 -11.82
N PRO A 215 -6.25 -3.39 -12.39
CA PRO A 215 -6.57 -4.75 -11.94
C PRO A 215 -5.92 -5.13 -10.60
N GLY A 216 -4.90 -4.39 -10.15
CA GLY A 216 -4.12 -4.74 -8.95
C GLY A 216 -3.02 -5.76 -9.23
N GLY A 217 -2.39 -6.26 -8.16
CA GLY A 217 -1.24 -7.17 -8.24
C GLY A 217 -1.53 -8.61 -7.84
N GLU A 218 -2.74 -8.90 -7.37
CA GLU A 218 -3.10 -10.23 -6.91
C GLU A 218 -3.24 -11.22 -8.09
N CYS A 219 -2.40 -12.25 -8.07
CA CYS A 219 -2.42 -13.33 -9.04
C CYS A 219 -3.49 -14.37 -8.72
N LYS A 220 -4.14 -14.90 -9.76
CA LYS A 220 -4.87 -16.17 -9.69
C LYS A 220 -3.89 -17.35 -9.62
N LYS A 221 -4.35 -18.48 -9.08
CA LYS A 221 -3.58 -19.73 -9.05
C LYS A 221 -3.16 -20.12 -10.48
N GLY A 222 -1.88 -20.40 -10.68
CA GLY A 222 -1.31 -20.77 -11.97
C GLY A 222 -1.11 -19.61 -12.97
N GLN A 223 -1.56 -18.39 -12.66
CA GLN A 223 -1.35 -17.24 -13.53
C GLN A 223 0.14 -16.87 -13.63
N ALA A 224 0.63 -16.64 -14.86
CA ALA A 224 2.00 -16.18 -15.07
C ALA A 224 2.23 -14.80 -14.44
N TRP A 225 3.42 -14.59 -13.88
CA TRP A 225 3.82 -13.32 -13.29
C TRP A 225 3.83 -12.20 -14.34
N SER A 226 3.32 -11.02 -13.98
CA SER A 226 3.22 -9.84 -14.86
C SER A 226 3.14 -8.55 -14.03
N LYS A 227 3.04 -7.39 -14.68
CA LYS A 227 2.77 -6.10 -14.01
C LYS A 227 1.44 -6.07 -13.22
N THR A 228 0.52 -6.99 -13.52
CA THR A 228 -0.81 -7.10 -12.91
C THR A 228 -0.99 -8.42 -12.14
N CYS A 229 0.11 -9.15 -11.96
CA CYS A 229 0.19 -10.38 -11.19
C CYS A 229 1.60 -10.46 -10.60
N THR A 230 1.75 -9.89 -9.42
CA THR A 230 3.02 -9.69 -8.71
C THR A 230 3.06 -10.41 -7.37
N TRP A 231 1.90 -10.81 -6.82
CA TRP A 231 1.82 -11.53 -5.55
C TRP A 231 0.66 -12.51 -5.45
N ARG A 232 0.84 -13.51 -4.60
CA ARG A 232 -0.13 -14.55 -4.21
C ARG A 232 -0.14 -14.65 -2.70
N LYS A 233 -1.25 -15.11 -2.14
CA LYS A 233 -1.38 -15.35 -0.70
C LYS A 233 -2.05 -16.69 -0.44
N GLU A 234 -1.67 -17.30 0.66
CA GLU A 234 -2.31 -18.48 1.23
C GLU A 234 -2.51 -18.20 2.72
N TYR A 235 -3.72 -18.43 3.23
CA TYR A 235 -3.97 -18.30 4.66
C TYR A 235 -3.14 -19.32 5.43
N ALA A 236 -2.45 -18.84 6.48
CA ALA A 236 -1.45 -19.59 7.23
C ALA A 236 -1.72 -19.54 8.75
N GLY A 237 -2.97 -19.28 9.14
CA GLY A 237 -3.42 -19.31 10.52
C GLY A 237 -3.64 -17.95 11.17
N GLU A 238 -4.04 -17.97 12.43
CA GLU A 238 -4.31 -16.78 13.23
C GLU A 238 -4.08 -17.02 14.72
N VAL A 239 -3.77 -15.93 15.42
CA VAL A 239 -3.68 -15.88 16.89
C VAL A 239 -4.58 -14.76 17.37
N SER A 240 -5.47 -15.06 18.30
CA SER A 240 -6.30 -14.03 18.95
C SER A 240 -5.45 -13.19 19.89
N LEU A 241 -5.80 -11.92 20.05
CA LEU A 241 -5.17 -11.05 21.03
C LEU A 241 -5.48 -11.50 22.46
N LYS A 242 -6.56 -12.25 22.69
CA LYS A 242 -6.84 -12.89 23.98
C LYS A 242 -5.80 -13.97 24.29
N GLU A 243 -5.46 -14.83 23.33
CA GLU A 243 -4.36 -15.82 23.47
C GLU A 243 -3.01 -15.12 23.71
N LEU A 244 -2.75 -14.01 23.00
CA LEU A 244 -1.49 -13.26 23.11
C LEU A 244 -1.35 -12.53 24.47
N THR A 245 -2.37 -11.79 24.87
CA THR A 245 -2.30 -10.84 25.98
C THR A 245 -2.87 -11.40 27.28
N GLY A 246 -3.67 -12.46 27.22
CA GLY A 246 -4.51 -12.94 28.33
C GLY A 246 -5.74 -12.06 28.59
N VAL A 247 -5.96 -11.02 27.78
CA VAL A 247 -7.00 -10.01 28.00
C VAL A 247 -8.07 -10.06 26.93
N ASP A 248 -9.30 -10.17 27.40
CA ASP A 248 -10.53 -9.98 26.63
C ASP A 248 -11.02 -8.53 26.87
N ALA A 249 -10.55 -7.59 26.04
CA ALA A 249 -10.74 -6.14 26.22
C ALA A 249 -12.16 -5.68 25.82
N THR A 250 -13.18 -6.35 26.35
CA THR A 250 -14.60 -6.06 26.11
C THR A 250 -15.02 -4.75 26.79
N HIS A 251 -16.20 -4.24 26.41
CA HIS A 251 -16.81 -3.10 27.10
C HIS A 251 -16.91 -3.31 28.62
N SER A 252 -17.32 -4.50 29.08
CA SER A 252 -17.45 -4.79 30.51
C SER A 252 -16.10 -4.76 31.24
N TRP A 253 -15.04 -5.27 30.62
CA TRP A 253 -13.68 -5.18 31.17
C TRP A 253 -13.21 -3.71 31.28
N CYS A 254 -13.48 -2.89 30.26
CA CYS A 254 -13.17 -1.47 30.26
C CYS A 254 -13.98 -0.68 31.31
N HIS A 255 -15.28 -0.98 31.49
CA HIS A 255 -16.14 -0.32 32.48
C HIS A 255 -15.72 -0.56 33.94
N GLN A 256 -14.95 -1.61 34.21
CA GLN A 256 -14.32 -1.84 35.52
C GLN A 256 -13.08 -0.95 35.76
N GLY A 257 -12.76 -0.06 34.81
CA GLY A 257 -11.61 0.85 34.87
C GLY A 257 -10.31 0.24 34.37
N ASN A 258 -10.34 -0.94 33.76
CA ASN A 258 -9.16 -1.57 33.16
C ASN A 258 -8.84 -0.96 31.78
N TYR A 259 -7.58 -1.08 31.36
CA TYR A 259 -7.11 -0.67 30.04
C TYR A 259 -5.79 -1.38 29.71
N GLU A 260 -5.58 -1.71 28.44
CA GLU A 260 -4.38 -2.43 28.03
C GLU A 260 -3.11 -1.56 28.07
N TRP A 261 -3.23 -0.28 27.73
CA TRP A 261 -2.11 0.66 27.78
C TRP A 261 -2.56 2.13 27.77
N LYS A 262 -1.80 3.00 28.46
CA LYS A 262 -1.90 4.46 28.38
C LYS A 262 -0.52 5.10 28.23
N ASP A 263 -0.49 6.16 27.43
CA ASP A 263 0.75 6.86 27.05
C ASP A 263 1.43 7.55 28.23
N HIS A 264 0.67 8.28 29.06
CA HIS A 264 1.22 9.08 30.16
C HIS A 264 1.97 8.27 31.23
N CYS A 265 1.64 6.99 31.41
CA CYS A 265 2.30 6.11 32.38
C CYS A 265 3.12 4.99 31.73
N ASP A 266 3.04 4.83 30.40
CA ASP A 266 3.54 3.66 29.66
C ASP A 266 3.15 2.32 30.32
N CYS A 267 1.89 2.25 30.75
CA CYS A 267 1.39 1.18 31.61
C CYS A 267 -0.06 0.79 31.28
N GLY A 268 -0.44 -0.45 31.62
CA GLY A 268 -1.81 -0.96 31.61
C GLY A 268 -2.38 -1.12 33.03
N ARG A 269 -3.70 -1.25 33.11
CA ARG A 269 -4.44 -1.63 34.32
C ARG A 269 -5.27 -2.87 34.02
N GLY A 270 -5.09 -3.93 34.83
CA GLY A 270 -5.63 -5.26 34.55
C GLY A 270 -4.73 -6.13 33.66
N THR A 271 -3.67 -5.56 33.09
CA THR A 271 -2.58 -6.29 32.43
C THR A 271 -1.31 -5.44 32.42
N SER A 272 -0.14 -6.09 32.36
CA SER A 272 1.16 -5.46 32.17
C SER A 272 1.78 -5.76 30.81
N PHE A 273 1.07 -6.51 29.95
CA PHE A 273 1.61 -7.04 28.69
C PHE A 273 2.20 -5.92 27.82
N TRP A 274 1.55 -4.76 27.73
CA TRP A 274 1.98 -3.63 26.89
C TRP A 274 2.87 -2.60 27.61
N ASN A 275 3.30 -2.83 28.86
CA ASN A 275 4.10 -1.84 29.59
C ASN A 275 5.51 -1.69 29.01
N GLY A 276 6.01 -0.48 28.79
CA GLY A 276 7.35 -0.26 28.24
C GLY A 276 7.37 -0.28 26.72
N LYS A 277 6.68 0.66 26.08
CA LYS A 277 6.58 0.81 24.62
C LYS A 277 7.90 1.09 23.93
N ARG A 278 8.80 1.80 24.62
CA ARG A 278 10.15 2.13 24.12
C ARG A 278 11.24 1.20 24.65
N ASN A 279 10.86 0.11 25.31
CA ASN A 279 11.81 -0.89 25.80
C ASN A 279 11.98 -1.99 24.75
N HIS A 280 13.15 -2.04 24.09
CA HIS A 280 13.46 -3.02 23.06
C HIS A 280 13.38 -4.47 23.53
N ALA A 281 13.83 -4.78 24.75
CA ALA A 281 13.78 -6.14 25.28
C ALA A 281 12.33 -6.61 25.43
N LYS A 282 11.47 -5.77 26.02
CA LYS A 282 10.04 -6.07 26.12
C LYS A 282 9.34 -6.13 24.77
N GLY A 283 9.75 -5.30 23.81
CA GLY A 283 9.28 -5.37 22.43
C GLY A 283 9.58 -6.72 21.79
N ASN A 284 10.81 -7.21 21.93
CA ASN A 284 11.23 -8.51 21.43
C ASN A 284 10.51 -9.66 22.13
N GLU A 285 10.40 -9.63 23.46
CA GLU A 285 9.65 -10.64 24.22
C GLU A 285 8.20 -10.80 23.72
N ARG A 286 7.55 -9.69 23.36
CA ARG A 286 6.19 -9.71 22.79
C ARG A 286 6.15 -10.33 21.39
N ILE A 287 7.14 -10.01 20.55
CA ILE A 287 7.28 -10.61 19.21
C ILE A 287 7.48 -12.13 19.35
N ASP A 288 8.37 -12.56 20.23
CA ASP A 288 8.67 -13.98 20.46
C ASP A 288 7.47 -14.73 21.04
N LYS A 289 6.70 -14.08 21.92
CA LYS A 289 5.43 -14.64 22.41
C LYS A 289 4.43 -14.86 21.27
N LEU A 290 4.27 -13.90 20.37
CA LEU A 290 3.38 -14.06 19.23
C LEU A 290 3.88 -15.16 18.26
N ARG A 291 5.19 -15.20 18.00
CA ARG A 291 5.82 -16.23 17.17
C ARG A 291 5.58 -17.64 17.73
N SER A 292 5.85 -17.85 19.01
CA SER A 292 5.67 -19.15 19.68
C SER A 292 4.20 -19.60 19.71
N LEU A 293 3.24 -18.68 19.78
CA LEU A 293 1.81 -19.01 19.63
C LEU A 293 1.49 -19.54 18.24
N PHE A 294 2.04 -18.94 17.17
CA PHE A 294 1.88 -19.46 15.82
C PHE A 294 2.54 -20.84 15.65
N GLU A 295 3.75 -21.03 16.15
CA GLU A 295 4.47 -22.32 16.10
C GLU A 295 3.70 -23.42 16.80
N LYS A 296 3.20 -23.14 18.02
CA LYS A 296 2.42 -24.09 18.81
C LYS A 296 1.09 -24.45 18.15
N LYS A 297 0.39 -23.46 17.58
CA LYS A 297 -0.95 -23.64 17.00
C LYS A 297 -0.92 -24.25 15.59
N TYR A 298 0.15 -24.03 14.85
CA TYR A 298 0.32 -24.49 13.46
C TYR A 298 1.65 -25.23 13.26
N PRO A 299 1.88 -26.36 13.97
CA PRO A 299 3.17 -27.05 13.99
C PRO A 299 3.57 -27.68 12.64
N SER A 300 2.62 -27.86 11.72
CA SER A 300 2.88 -28.37 10.36
C SER A 300 3.42 -27.32 9.40
N GLN A 301 3.40 -26.04 9.79
CA GLN A 301 3.92 -24.94 8.98
C GLN A 301 5.29 -24.51 9.52
N PRO A 302 6.25 -24.14 8.66
CA PRO A 302 7.52 -23.58 9.13
C PRO A 302 7.27 -22.38 10.05
N ALA A 303 8.04 -22.29 11.12
CA ALA A 303 8.01 -21.16 12.05
C ALA A 303 8.34 -19.83 11.35
N ASP A 304 9.31 -19.89 10.43
CA ASP A 304 9.83 -18.78 9.67
C ASP A 304 10.05 -19.22 8.21
N LEU A 305 9.87 -18.29 7.28
CA LEU A 305 10.14 -18.46 5.85
C LEU A 305 11.26 -17.52 5.37
N GLY A 306 11.95 -16.86 6.30
CA GLY A 306 12.90 -15.79 6.05
C GLY A 306 12.22 -14.43 6.14
N GLU A 307 12.93 -13.48 6.76
CA GLU A 307 12.50 -12.08 6.82
C GLU A 307 12.73 -11.41 5.46
N ALA A 308 11.69 -10.74 4.97
CA ALA A 308 11.80 -9.99 3.73
C ALA A 308 12.49 -8.64 3.99
N HIS A 309 13.69 -8.48 3.46
CA HIS A 309 14.42 -7.21 3.54
C HIS A 309 13.68 -6.11 2.80
N CYS A 310 13.27 -5.07 3.52
CA CYS A 310 12.72 -3.86 2.93
C CYS A 310 13.85 -2.84 2.76
N PRO A 311 14.15 -2.33 1.55
CA PRO A 311 15.20 -1.33 1.35
C PRO A 311 14.78 0.08 1.78
N PHE A 312 13.48 0.33 1.97
CA PHE A 312 12.92 1.63 2.32
C PHE A 312 12.77 1.82 3.84
N GLY A 313 12.87 3.06 4.30
CA GLY A 313 12.65 3.44 5.71
C GLY A 313 13.93 3.67 6.52
N ASP A 314 13.73 4.16 7.75
CA ASP A 314 14.68 4.57 8.82
C ASP A 314 16.04 5.20 8.42
N ARG A 315 16.14 5.75 7.20
CA ARG A 315 17.10 6.80 6.85
C ARG A 315 16.34 8.13 6.90
N ASN A 316 16.34 8.79 8.06
CA ASN A 316 15.81 10.13 8.31
C ASN A 316 14.40 10.42 7.73
N ARG A 317 13.36 9.91 8.39
CA ARG A 317 12.07 10.61 8.45
C ARG A 317 11.93 11.33 9.78
#